data_AF-A0A7V9N289-F1
#
_entry.id   AF-A0A7V9N289-F1
#
_cell.length_a   1.000
_cell.length_b   1.000
_cell.length_c   1.000
_cell.angle_alpha   90.00
_cell.angle_beta   90.00
_cell.angle_gamma   90.00
#
_symmetry.space_group_name_H-M   'P 1'
#
loop_
_entity.id
_entity.type
_entity.pdbx_description
1 polymer ?
#
loop_
_entity_poly.entity_id
_entity_poly.type
_entity_poly.pdbx_seq_one_letter_code
_entity_poly.pdbx_strand_id
1 'polypeptide(L)' 'MLAVLSHLCEGDCHTFGGVLEWCEARGDCCQAVVCPVCAKQFVVDDDELAELLHWTDDQGQALVCGVRWD' A
#
# COMPACT_ATOMS: atom_id res chain seq x y z
N MET A 1 12.69 3.99 -4.14
CA MET A 1 11.24 3.90 -4.33
C MET A 1 10.77 2.70 -3.53
N LEU A 2 9.77 2.86 -2.66
CA LEU A 2 9.26 1.77 -1.81
C LEU A 2 8.82 0.58 -2.67
N ALA A 3 9.12 -0.64 -2.23
CA ALA A 3 8.79 -1.86 -2.98
C ALA A 3 7.29 -1.98 -3.31
N VAL A 4 6.44 -1.37 -2.46
CA VAL A 4 5.00 -1.23 -2.66
C VAL A 4 4.70 -0.40 -3.91
N LEU A 5 5.28 0.81 -4.03
CA LEU A 5 5.07 1.68 -5.19
C LEU A 5 5.61 1.06 -6.46
N SER A 6 6.79 0.44 -6.43
CA SER A 6 7.31 -0.25 -7.61
C SER A 6 6.40 -1.40 -8.06
N HIS A 7 5.73 -2.09 -7.15
CA HIS A 7 4.75 -3.10 -7.52
C HIS A 7 3.44 -2.52 -8.08
N LEU A 8 2.92 -1.45 -7.45
CA LEU A 8 1.60 -0.89 -7.76
C LEU A 8 1.61 0.10 -8.93
N CYS A 9 2.73 0.78 -9.16
CA CYS A 9 2.85 1.90 -10.10
C CYS A 9 3.79 1.65 -11.28
N GLU A 10 4.82 0.82 -11.11
CA GLU A 10 5.79 0.51 -12.17
C GLU A 10 5.65 -0.92 -12.71
N GLY A 11 5.10 -1.84 -11.92
CA GLY A 11 4.87 -3.23 -12.29
C GLY A 11 3.54 -3.44 -13.02
N ASP A 12 3.33 -4.67 -13.50
CA ASP A 12 2.18 -5.03 -14.35
C ASP A 12 0.79 -4.81 -13.72
N CYS A 13 0.71 -4.63 -12.39
CA CYS A 13 -0.58 -4.50 -11.70
C CYS A 13 -1.25 -3.14 -11.93
N HIS A 14 -0.47 -2.05 -12.05
CA HIS A 14 -0.95 -0.68 -12.28
C HIS A 14 -2.29 -0.38 -11.58
N THR A 15 -2.28 -0.41 -10.26
CA THR A 15 -3.51 -0.37 -9.45
C THR A 15 -3.29 0.34 -8.12
N PHE A 16 -4.36 0.49 -7.34
CA PHE A 16 -4.28 0.93 -5.96
C PHE A 16 -4.30 -0.27 -5.03
N GLY A 17 -3.32 -0.34 -4.14
CA GLY A 17 -3.30 -1.33 -3.06
C GLY A 17 -4.26 -0.91 -1.94
N GLY A 18 -5.00 -1.88 -1.40
CA GLY A 18 -5.86 -1.69 -0.22
C GLY A 18 -5.03 -1.76 1.06
N VAL A 19 -5.15 -0.75 1.92
CA VAL A 19 -4.53 -0.72 3.25
C VAL A 19 -5.46 -1.40 4.23
N LEU A 20 -4.96 -2.43 4.91
CA LEU A 20 -5.68 -3.19 5.93
C LEU A 20 -4.89 -3.15 7.24
N GLU A 21 -5.60 -3.09 8.36
CA GLU A 21 -5.01 -3.30 9.68
C GLU A 21 -5.11 -4.78 10.05
N TRP A 22 -3.98 -5.36 10.40
CA TRP A 22 -3.87 -6.74 10.86
C TRP A 22 -3.45 -6.75 12.33
N CYS A 23 -4.42 -6.99 13.20
CA CYS A 23 -4.18 -7.23 14.62
C CYS A 23 -4.01 -8.71 14.93
N GLU A 24 -2.86 -9.12 15.45
CA GLU A 24 -2.71 -10.45 16.06
C GLU A 24 -3.46 -10.51 17.39
N ALA A 25 -3.88 -11.72 17.80
CA ALA A 25 -4.68 -11.96 19.02
C ALA A 25 -4.04 -11.44 20.33
N ARG A 26 -2.77 -11.03 20.28
CA ARG A 26 -2.01 -10.46 21.41
C ARG A 26 -2.05 -8.93 21.48
N GLY A 27 -2.78 -8.27 20.58
CA GLY A 27 -2.95 -6.81 20.55
C GLY A 27 -1.83 -6.07 19.82
N ASP A 28 -1.00 -6.78 19.07
CA ASP A 28 -0.02 -6.17 18.16
C ASP A 28 -0.71 -6.01 16.80
N CYS A 29 -0.97 -4.76 16.42
CA CYS A 29 -1.57 -4.42 15.14
C CYS A 29 -0.51 -3.88 14.21
N CYS A 30 -0.43 -4.41 13.00
CA CYS A 30 0.41 -3.91 11.93
C CYS A 30 -0.44 -3.58 10.70
N GLN A 31 0.05 -2.72 9.84
CA GLN A 31 -0.61 -2.40 8.59
C GLN A 31 -0.06 -3.24 7.44
N ALA A 32 -0.92 -3.61 6.53
CA ALA A 32 -0.55 -4.31 5.31
C ALA A 32 -1.21 -3.66 4.11
N VAL A 33 -0.44 -3.55 3.03
CA VAL A 33 -0.95 -3.16 1.70
C VAL A 33 -1.16 -4.41 0.87
N VAL A 34 -2.38 -4.59 0.35
CA VAL A 34 -2.76 -5.74 -0.48
C VAL A 34 -3.04 -5.27 -1.90
N CYS A 35 -2.34 -5.87 -2.86
CA CYS A 35 -2.62 -5.65 -4.28
C CYS A 35 -3.90 -6.40 -4.70
N PRO A 36 -4.96 -5.72 -5.17
CA PRO A 36 -6.22 -6.38 -5.53
C PRO A 36 -6.11 -7.24 -6.80
N VAL A 37 -5.04 -7.07 -7.59
CA VAL A 37 -4.85 -7.79 -8.85
C VAL A 37 -4.19 -9.16 -8.64
N CYS A 38 -3.16 -9.23 -7.81
CA CYS A 38 -2.38 -10.47 -7.61
C CYS A 38 -2.36 -10.99 -6.17
N ALA A 39 -3.09 -10.33 -5.26
CA ALA A 39 -3.16 -10.64 -3.83
C ALA A 39 -1.81 -10.58 -3.08
N LYS A 40 -0.76 -10.01 -3.68
CA LYS A 40 0.51 -9.79 -3.00
C LYS A 40 0.33 -8.81 -1.85
N GLN A 41 0.92 -9.16 -0.70
CA GLN A 41 0.82 -8.38 0.53
C GLN A 41 2.19 -7.81 0.90
N PHE A 42 2.17 -6.61 1.45
CA PHE A 42 3.34 -5.91 1.97
C PHE A 42 3.00 -5.43 3.36
N VAL A 43 3.67 -5.98 4.37
CA VAL A 43 3.61 -5.43 5.74
C VAL A 43 4.41 -4.13 5.73
N VAL A 44 3.81 -3.07 6.28
CA VAL A 44 4.42 -1.74 6.37
C VAL A 44 4.28 -1.24 7.79
N ASP A 45 5.26 -0.48 8.25
CA ASP A 45 5.13 0.28 9.49
C ASP A 45 4.39 1.61 9.27
N ASP A 46 4.13 2.33 10.37
CA ASP A 46 3.40 3.60 10.35
C ASP A 46 4.11 4.69 9.53
N ASP A 47 5.44 4.76 9.58
CA ASP A 47 6.23 5.75 8.84
C ASP A 47 6.22 5.43 7.34
N GLU A 48 6.37 4.15 6.98
CA GLU A 48 6.24 3.67 5.60
C GLU A 48 4.84 3.94 5.04
N LEU A 49 3.79 3.66 5.81
CA LEU A 49 2.41 3.92 5.39
C LEU A 49 2.15 5.42 5.19
N ALA A 50 2.65 6.28 6.09
CA ALA A 50 2.54 7.72 5.95
C ALA A 50 3.22 8.23 4.67
N GLU A 51 4.41 7.71 4.33
CA GLU A 51 5.11 8.04 3.08
C GLU A 51 4.31 7.58 1.85
N LEU A 52 3.73 6.38 1.88
CA LEU A 52 2.89 5.86 0.79
C LEU A 52 1.64 6.71 0.56
N LEU A 53 0.96 7.12 1.64
CA LEU A 53 -0.21 7.97 1.57
C LEU A 53 0.16 9.35 1.01
N HIS A 54 1.24 9.95 1.49
CA HIS A 54 1.72 11.24 0.98
C HIS A 54 2.08 11.19 -0.50
N TRP A 55 2.80 10.15 -0.93
CA TRP A 55 3.13 9.94 -2.33
C TRP A 55 1.87 9.75 -3.18
N THR A 56 0.88 9.01 -2.68
CA THR A 56 -0.38 8.76 -3.39
C THR A 56 -1.21 10.04 -3.57
N ASP A 57 -1.20 10.93 -2.59
CA ASP A 57 -1.86 12.24 -2.67
C ASP A 57 -1.20 13.15 -3.72
N ASP A 58 0.14 13.20 -3.75
CA ASP A 58 0.91 14.06 -4.65
C ASP A 58 0.92 13.54 -6.11
N GLN A 59 1.12 12.23 -6.31
CA GLN A 59 1.37 11.63 -7.63
C GLN A 59 0.30 10.62 -8.07
N GLY A 60 -0.33 9.94 -7.11
CA GLY A 60 -1.15 8.76 -7.36
C GLY A 60 -2.42 9.04 -8.17
N GLN A 61 -3.00 10.24 -8.05
CA GLN A 61 -4.16 10.63 -8.87
C GLN A 61 -3.81 10.77 -10.37
N ALA A 62 -2.63 11.32 -10.67
CA ALA A 62 -2.17 11.49 -12.05
C ALA A 62 -1.71 10.16 -12.67
N LEU A 63 -1.08 9.30 -11.88
CA LEU A 63 -0.54 8.01 -12.31
C LEU A 63 -1.51 6.84 -12.18
N VAL A 64 -2.68 7.07 -11.58
CA VAL A 64 -3.73 6.06 -11.34
C VAL A 64 -3.19 4.84 -10.59
N CYS A 65 -2.35 5.07 -9.59
CA CYS A 65 -1.76 4.03 -8.75
C CYS A 65 -1.40 4.58 -7.36
N GLY A 66 -1.09 3.70 -6.40
CA GLY A 66 -0.71 4.09 -5.03
C GLY A 66 -1.44 3.25 -3.99
N VAL A 67 -1.71 3.79 -2.82
CA VAL A 67 -2.43 3.07 -1.73
C VAL A 67 -3.71 3.78 -1.31
N ARG A 68 -4.70 3.02 -0.84
CA ARG A 68 -5.98 3.54 -0.36
C ARG A 68 -6.46 2.71 0.81
N TRP A 69 -7.13 3.34 1.77
CA TRP A 69 -7.89 2.62 2.79
C TRP A 69 -9.02 1.84 2.11
N ASP A 70 -9.08 0.54 2.36
CA ASP A 70 -10.13 -0.37 1.87
C ASP A 70 -11.17 -0.66 2.98
#